data_AF-A0A820WQE4-F1
#
_entry.id   AF-A0A820WQE4-F1
#
_cell.length_a   1.000
_cell.length_b   1.000
_cell.length_c   1.000
_cell.angle_alpha   90.00
_cell.angle_beta   90.00
_cell.angle_gamma   90.00
#
_symmetry.space_group_name_H-M   'P 1'
#
loop_
_entity.id
_entity.type
_entity.pdbx_description
1 polymer ?
#
loop_
_entity_poly.entity_id
_entity_poly.type
_entity_poly.pdbx_seq_one_letter_code
_entity_poly.pdbx_strand_id
1 'polypeptide(L)'
;MRISNRVHNLIAQVKTKILGSRSDKDLNNKRQLLIKEFERTDSNLKEISLDNKKALFNGLYDPDNYFTDDILILMTNTLSFLNEIDKLLIDGRKKLQMNIFDDLVSLPLNHIVKYLFAHPPYRNFAEQQINDIEAELLRINRLIFIETLLHSLKQQASTQKLNPADQEGLDSMKYLVKKAGPFTLLDKQKFDSLVKKLEHLNNLSGLGITERERVSIVAA
;
A
#
# COMPACT_ATOMS: atom_id res chain seq x y z
N MET A 1 35.96 13.28 9.18
CA MET A 1 35.10 12.15 8.72
C MET A 1 34.95 12.07 7.19
N ARG A 2 35.89 12.57 6.37
CA ARG A 2 35.85 12.51 4.88
C ARG A 2 36.59 11.31 4.26
N ILE A 3 37.51 10.72 5.02
CA ILE A 3 38.40 9.65 4.54
C ILE A 3 37.63 8.33 4.38
N SER A 4 36.69 8.04 5.28
CA SER A 4 35.84 6.85 5.21
C SER A 4 35.00 6.80 3.92
N ASN A 5 34.36 7.92 3.55
CA ASN A 5 33.56 7.99 2.32
C ASN A 5 34.41 7.79 1.06
N ARG A 6 35.64 8.34 1.03
CA ARG A 6 36.54 8.17 -0.12
C ARG A 6 37.00 6.73 -0.31
N VAL A 7 37.22 6.01 0.79
CA VAL A 7 37.60 4.58 0.75
C VAL A 7 36.41 3.72 0.35
N HIS A 8 35.20 3.99 0.86
CA HIS A 8 33.98 3.32 0.41
C HIS A 8 33.70 3.56 -1.07
N ASN A 9 33.94 4.78 -1.58
CA ASN A 9 33.82 5.12 -2.99
C ASN A 9 34.79 4.31 -3.86
N LEU A 10 36.05 4.18 -3.44
CA LEU A 10 37.04 3.37 -4.16
C LEU A 10 36.67 1.89 -4.16
N ILE A 11 36.21 1.36 -3.04
CA ILE A 11 35.80 -0.05 -2.93
C ILE A 11 34.56 -0.33 -3.80
N ALA A 12 33.59 0.58 -3.84
CA ALA A 12 32.42 0.46 -4.69
C ALA A 12 32.79 0.51 -6.19
N GLN A 13 33.65 1.45 -6.60
CA GLN A 13 34.16 1.58 -7.97
C GLN A 13 34.98 0.36 -8.43
N VAL A 14 35.72 -0.26 -7.52
CA VAL A 14 36.49 -1.47 -7.81
C VAL A 14 35.55 -2.68 -7.94
N LYS A 15 34.51 -2.79 -7.09
CA LYS A 15 33.50 -3.85 -7.20
C LYS A 15 32.71 -3.77 -8.50
N THR A 16 32.32 -2.57 -8.94
CA THR A 16 31.63 -2.36 -10.23
C THR A 16 32.50 -2.70 -11.43
N LYS A 17 33.79 -2.34 -11.40
CA LYS A 17 34.75 -2.72 -12.45
C LYS A 17 35.00 -4.23 -12.57
N ILE A 18 34.97 -4.95 -11.44
CA ILE A 18 35.30 -6.39 -11.41
C ILE A 18 34.08 -7.27 -11.73
N LEU A 19 32.89 -6.89 -11.27
CA LEU A 19 31.70 -7.75 -11.32
C LEU A 19 30.83 -7.54 -12.57
N GLY A 20 31.18 -6.61 -13.46
CA GLY A 20 30.39 -6.30 -14.65
C GLY A 20 29.05 -5.65 -14.28
N SER A 21 29.08 -4.39 -13.85
CA SER A 21 27.88 -3.66 -13.44
C SER A 21 27.37 -2.69 -14.51
N ARG A 22 26.09 -2.33 -14.38
CA ARG A 22 25.40 -1.22 -15.07
C ARG A 22 26.29 0.03 -15.21
N SER A 23 26.14 0.73 -16.32
CA SER A 23 26.94 1.93 -16.59
C SER A 23 26.62 3.06 -15.60
N ASP A 24 27.57 3.98 -15.35
CA ASP A 24 27.31 5.17 -14.52
C ASP A 24 26.09 5.97 -15.02
N LYS A 25 25.84 5.93 -16.33
CA LYS A 25 24.65 6.48 -16.97
C LYS A 25 23.36 5.82 -16.47
N ASP A 26 23.34 4.50 -16.28
CA ASP A 26 22.17 3.78 -15.78
C ASP A 26 21.88 4.08 -14.31
N LEU A 27 22.93 4.19 -13.50
CA LEU A 27 22.80 4.61 -12.09
C LEU A 27 22.24 6.03 -11.99
N ASN A 28 22.75 6.95 -12.81
CA ASN A 28 22.24 8.32 -12.84
C ASN A 28 20.79 8.37 -13.35
N ASN A 29 20.43 7.59 -14.37
CA ASN A 29 19.04 7.49 -14.83
C ASN A 29 18.11 6.99 -13.71
N LYS A 30 18.50 5.92 -13.00
CA LYS A 30 17.72 5.39 -11.88
C LYS A 30 17.57 6.41 -10.75
N ARG A 31 18.63 7.14 -10.43
CA ARG A 31 18.61 8.25 -9.47
C ARG A 31 17.60 9.32 -9.87
N GLN A 32 17.63 9.78 -11.12
CA GLN A 32 16.69 10.81 -11.60
C GLN A 32 15.23 10.34 -11.58
N LEU A 33 14.98 9.05 -11.85
CA LEU A 33 13.65 8.46 -11.70
C LEU A 33 13.18 8.46 -10.24
N LEU A 34 14.04 8.04 -9.31
CA LEU A 34 13.73 8.02 -7.87
C LEU A 34 13.40 9.41 -7.32
N ILE A 35 14.12 10.45 -7.76
CA ILE A 35 13.82 11.84 -7.39
C ILE A 35 12.40 12.23 -7.81
N LYS A 36 12.08 12.02 -9.09
CA LYS A 36 10.76 12.38 -9.64
C LYS A 36 9.62 11.63 -8.95
N GLU A 37 9.82 10.33 -8.69
CA GLU A 37 8.84 9.53 -7.98
C GLU A 37 8.67 10.00 -6.54
N PHE A 38 9.77 10.27 -5.84
CA PHE A 38 9.71 10.77 -4.47
C PHE A 38 8.99 12.11 -4.36
N GLU A 39 9.31 13.07 -5.23
CA GLU A 39 8.64 14.38 -5.26
C GLU A 39 7.15 14.26 -5.52
N ARG A 40 6.76 13.41 -6.48
CA ARG A 40 5.35 13.12 -6.75
C ARG A 40 4.68 12.52 -5.52
N THR A 41 5.27 11.50 -4.91
CA THR A 41 4.70 10.82 -3.74
C THR A 41 4.59 11.75 -2.54
N ASP A 42 5.60 12.57 -2.25
CA ASP A 42 5.58 13.58 -1.18
C ASP A 42 4.45 14.60 -1.39
N SER A 43 4.22 15.02 -2.64
CA SER A 43 3.13 15.94 -2.96
C SER A 43 1.72 15.35 -2.82
N ASN A 44 1.59 14.02 -2.97
CA ASN A 44 0.31 13.31 -2.94
C ASN A 44 -0.11 12.90 -1.51
N LEU A 45 0.85 12.55 -0.65
CA LEU A 45 0.62 12.07 0.72
C LEU A 45 0.25 13.19 1.69
N LYS A 46 -0.94 13.76 1.51
CA LYS A 46 -1.42 14.91 2.32
C LYS A 46 -1.58 14.59 3.80
N GLU A 47 -1.97 13.35 4.12
CA GLU A 47 -2.24 12.90 5.49
C GLU A 47 -0.99 12.47 6.26
N ILE A 48 0.14 12.23 5.57
CA ILE A 48 1.34 11.66 6.15
C ILE A 48 2.55 12.52 5.81
N SER A 49 3.01 13.34 6.77
CA SER A 49 4.25 14.09 6.60
C SER A 49 5.48 13.16 6.51
N LEU A 50 6.26 13.38 5.45
CA LEU A 50 7.56 12.74 5.24
C LEU A 50 8.74 13.64 5.61
N ASP A 51 8.53 14.80 6.25
CA ASP A 51 9.59 15.81 6.42
C ASP A 51 10.81 15.28 7.19
N ASN A 52 10.58 14.48 8.23
CA ASN A 52 11.65 13.83 9.01
C ASN A 52 12.17 12.53 8.37
N LYS A 53 11.58 12.13 7.23
CA LYS A 53 11.82 10.86 6.52
C LYS A 53 12.55 11.07 5.18
N LYS A 54 12.67 12.34 4.76
CA LYS A 54 13.44 12.81 3.60
C LYS A 54 14.93 12.49 3.66
N ALA A 55 15.49 12.23 4.85
CA ALA A 55 16.92 11.95 5.00
C ALA A 55 17.44 10.81 4.12
N LEU A 56 16.62 9.76 3.89
CA LEU A 56 16.96 8.68 2.97
C LEU A 56 17.13 9.20 1.53
N PHE A 57 16.21 10.06 1.07
CA PHE A 57 16.15 10.56 -0.31
C PHE A 57 16.98 11.82 -0.56
N ASN A 58 17.32 12.60 0.48
CA ASN A 58 18.08 13.85 0.35
C ASN A 58 19.43 13.66 -0.36
N GLY A 59 20.08 12.52 -0.14
CA GLY A 59 21.33 12.20 -0.83
C GLY A 59 21.19 12.10 -2.35
N LEU A 60 19.98 11.88 -2.88
CA LEU A 60 19.72 11.81 -4.32
C LEU A 60 19.85 13.16 -5.01
N TYR A 61 19.91 14.27 -4.27
CA TYR A 61 20.08 15.60 -4.83
C TYR A 61 21.55 16.05 -4.92
N ASP A 62 22.46 15.39 -4.20
CA ASP A 62 23.90 15.70 -4.21
C ASP A 62 24.63 14.92 -5.32
N PRO A 63 25.04 15.55 -6.44
CA PRO A 63 25.64 14.86 -7.58
C PRO A 63 26.92 14.09 -7.21
N ASP A 64 27.61 14.50 -6.14
CA ASP A 64 28.85 13.88 -5.67
C ASP A 64 28.61 12.64 -4.79
N ASN A 65 27.36 12.43 -4.37
CA ASN A 65 26.99 11.29 -3.56
C ASN A 65 26.82 10.03 -4.42
N TYR A 66 27.61 9.00 -4.11
CA TYR A 66 27.58 7.73 -4.80
C TYR A 66 26.67 6.73 -4.08
N PHE A 67 25.79 6.09 -4.84
CA PHE A 67 24.88 5.08 -4.33
C PHE A 67 25.29 3.70 -4.80
N THR A 68 25.37 2.75 -3.86
CA THR A 68 25.41 1.33 -4.19
C THR A 68 24.03 0.89 -4.70
N ASP A 69 23.99 -0.13 -5.56
CA ASP A 69 22.73 -0.72 -6.07
C ASP A 69 21.76 -1.09 -4.93
N ASP A 70 22.27 -1.59 -3.80
CA ASP A 70 21.44 -1.95 -2.64
C ASP A 70 20.65 -0.76 -2.08
N ILE A 71 21.28 0.41 -1.94
CA ILE A 71 20.61 1.63 -1.47
C ILE A 71 19.54 2.05 -2.47
N LEU A 72 19.82 1.97 -3.77
CA LEU A 72 18.84 2.28 -4.81
C LEU A 72 17.67 1.29 -4.79
N ILE A 73 17.91 0.01 -4.49
CA ILE A 73 16.85 -1.01 -4.32
C ILE A 73 16.00 -0.68 -3.09
N LEU A 74 16.62 -0.36 -1.95
CA LEU A 74 15.92 0.05 -0.74
C LEU A 74 15.00 1.26 -1.01
N MET A 75 15.51 2.29 -1.70
CA MET A 75 14.73 3.47 -2.08
C MET A 75 13.56 3.11 -3.00
N THR A 76 13.79 2.29 -4.03
CA THR A 76 12.72 1.80 -4.93
C THR A 76 11.63 1.06 -4.15
N ASN A 77 12.01 0.14 -3.26
CA ASN A 77 11.04 -0.62 -2.47
C ASN A 77 10.25 0.29 -1.52
N THR A 78 10.94 1.25 -0.89
CA THR A 78 10.29 2.24 -0.01
C THR A 78 9.26 3.06 -0.78
N LEU A 79 9.61 3.57 -1.97
CA LEU A 79 8.66 4.28 -2.84
C LEU A 79 7.49 3.41 -3.28
N SER A 80 7.73 2.12 -3.58
CA SER A 80 6.65 1.20 -3.94
C SER A 80 5.62 1.10 -2.82
N PHE A 81 6.06 0.95 -1.56
CA PHE A 81 5.13 0.92 -0.43
C PHE A 81 4.42 2.25 -0.22
N LEU A 82 5.13 3.38 -0.34
CA LEU A 82 4.52 4.70 -0.23
C LEU A 82 3.46 4.94 -1.32
N ASN A 83 3.67 4.42 -2.53
CA ASN A 83 2.69 4.50 -3.61
C ASN A 83 1.45 3.63 -3.34
N GLU A 84 1.60 2.44 -2.74
CA GLU A 84 0.45 1.65 -2.30
C GLU A 84 -0.31 2.35 -1.16
N ILE A 85 0.40 2.98 -0.24
CA ILE A 85 -0.20 3.82 0.82
C ILE A 85 -1.01 4.98 0.22
N ASP A 86 -0.45 5.72 -0.76
CA ASP A 86 -1.14 6.80 -1.46
C ASP A 86 -2.45 6.31 -2.10
N LYS A 87 -2.41 5.15 -2.79
CA LYS A 87 -3.62 4.54 -3.38
C LYS A 87 -4.68 4.24 -2.32
N LEU A 88 -4.30 3.68 -1.17
CA LEU A 88 -5.24 3.36 -0.10
C LEU A 88 -5.82 4.62 0.56
N LEU A 89 -5.03 5.68 0.72
CA LEU A 89 -5.53 6.98 1.18
C LEU A 89 -6.56 7.55 0.20
N ILE A 90 -6.24 7.55 -1.09
CA ILE A 90 -7.15 8.02 -2.14
C ILE A 90 -8.45 7.21 -2.14
N ASP A 91 -8.35 5.88 -2.06
CA ASP A 91 -9.52 4.99 -2.08
C ASP A 91 -10.38 5.16 -0.84
N GLY A 92 -9.76 5.17 0.34
CA GLY A 92 -10.42 5.42 1.62
C GLY A 92 -11.13 6.77 1.63
N ARG A 93 -10.49 7.84 1.15
CA ARG A 93 -11.07 9.19 1.11
C ARG A 93 -12.29 9.28 0.21
N LYS A 94 -12.31 8.51 -0.89
CA LYS A 94 -13.43 8.48 -1.84
C LYS A 94 -14.61 7.67 -1.34
N LYS A 95 -14.36 6.59 -0.61
CA LYS A 95 -15.38 5.58 -0.28
C LYS A 95 -15.90 5.67 1.15
N LEU A 96 -15.12 6.22 2.09
CA LEU A 96 -15.46 6.22 3.51
C LEU A 96 -15.91 7.60 3.98
N GLN A 97 -16.74 7.60 5.02
CA GLN A 97 -17.08 8.81 5.77
C GLN A 97 -15.85 9.31 6.54
N MET A 98 -15.74 10.63 6.69
CA MET A 98 -14.57 11.29 7.28
C MET A 98 -14.24 10.79 8.69
N ASN A 99 -15.25 10.55 9.53
CA ASN A 99 -15.09 10.04 10.90
C ASN A 99 -14.57 8.58 10.97
N ILE A 100 -14.71 7.80 9.89
CA ILE A 100 -14.25 6.41 9.83
C ILE A 100 -12.88 6.33 9.13
N PHE A 101 -12.65 7.22 8.17
CA PHE A 101 -11.43 7.27 7.38
C PHE A 101 -10.16 7.40 8.23
N ASP A 102 -10.17 8.31 9.22
CA ASP A 102 -8.99 8.56 10.04
C ASP A 102 -8.57 7.31 10.83
N ASP A 103 -9.52 6.68 11.52
CA ASP A 103 -9.27 5.52 12.39
C ASP A 103 -8.91 4.25 11.61
N LEU A 104 -9.58 4.00 10.48
CA LEU A 104 -9.41 2.74 9.74
C LEU A 104 -8.32 2.80 8.67
N VAL A 105 -7.98 3.99 8.18
CA VAL A 105 -7.08 4.14 7.03
C VAL A 105 -5.90 5.04 7.39
N SER A 106 -6.14 6.31 7.70
CA SER A 106 -5.06 7.30 7.87
C SER A 106 -4.09 6.94 8.99
N LEU A 107 -4.61 6.66 10.20
CA LEU A 107 -3.79 6.32 11.37
C LEU A 107 -2.98 5.03 11.18
N PRO A 108 -3.58 3.89 10.75
CA PRO A 108 -2.82 2.68 10.44
C PRO A 108 -1.74 2.88 9.37
N LEU A 109 -2.04 3.58 8.28
CA LEU A 109 -1.05 3.83 7.22
C LEU A 109 0.11 4.70 7.72
N ASN A 110 -0.17 5.69 8.57
CA ASN A 110 0.89 6.49 9.20
C ASN A 110 1.80 5.63 10.10
N HIS A 111 1.26 4.63 10.79
CA HIS A 111 2.08 3.67 11.55
C HIS A 111 2.98 2.84 10.64
N ILE A 112 2.47 2.37 9.49
CA ILE A 112 3.29 1.67 8.48
C ILE A 112 4.41 2.58 7.99
N VAL A 113 4.12 3.85 7.71
CA VAL A 113 5.15 4.81 7.28
C VAL A 113 6.18 5.07 8.38
N LYS A 114 5.78 5.17 9.65
CA LYS A 114 6.75 5.26 10.76
C LYS A 114 7.64 4.02 10.83
N TYR A 115 7.07 2.83 10.64
CA TYR A 115 7.81 1.58 10.63
C TYR A 115 8.82 1.50 9.47
N LEU A 116 8.39 1.85 8.25
CA LEU A 116 9.24 1.89 7.05
C LEU A 116 10.53 2.70 7.26
N PHE A 117 10.44 3.82 7.98
CA PHE A 117 11.56 4.75 8.18
C PHE A 117 12.21 4.66 9.58
N ALA A 118 11.78 3.74 10.44
CA ALA A 118 12.40 3.51 11.74
C ALA A 118 13.74 2.75 11.64
N HIS A 119 14.01 2.15 10.48
CA HIS A 119 15.19 1.34 10.25
C HIS A 119 16.39 2.16 9.71
N PRO A 120 17.63 1.73 9.99
CA PRO A 120 18.81 2.38 9.44
C PRO A 120 18.72 2.45 7.89
N PRO A 121 19.01 3.60 7.27
CA PRO A 121 18.76 3.87 5.85
C PRO A 121 19.69 3.10 4.87
N TYR A 122 20.38 2.06 5.34
CA TYR A 122 21.42 1.34 4.59
C TYR A 122 21.25 -0.19 4.63
N ARG A 123 20.09 -0.67 5.08
CA ARG A 123 19.78 -2.11 5.08
C ARG A 123 18.48 -2.35 4.32
N ASN A 124 18.53 -3.24 3.34
CA ASN A 124 17.33 -3.75 2.68
C ASN A 124 16.36 -4.32 3.72
N PHE A 125 15.06 -4.18 3.48
CA PHE A 125 14.05 -4.84 4.29
C PHE A 125 14.28 -6.35 4.27
N ALA A 126 14.23 -6.98 5.44
CA ALA A 126 14.17 -8.43 5.51
C ALA A 126 12.82 -8.90 4.93
N GLU A 127 12.80 -10.12 4.38
CA GLU A 127 11.61 -10.73 3.80
C GLU A 127 10.41 -10.70 4.77
N GLN A 128 10.65 -10.98 6.05
CA GLN A 128 9.60 -10.87 7.08
C GLN A 128 9.00 -9.46 7.16
N GLN A 129 9.83 -8.42 7.08
CA GLN A 129 9.34 -7.03 7.17
C GLN A 129 8.49 -6.67 5.94
N ILE A 130 8.90 -7.11 4.76
CA ILE A 130 8.13 -6.95 3.51
C ILE A 130 6.78 -7.62 3.68
N ASN A 131 6.77 -8.89 4.09
CA ASN A 131 5.53 -9.67 4.28
C ASN A 131 4.59 -9.03 5.31
N ASP A 132 5.15 -8.50 6.42
CA ASP A 132 4.37 -7.83 7.46
C ASP A 132 3.71 -6.55 6.93
N ILE A 133 4.46 -5.72 6.18
CA ILE A 133 3.92 -4.50 5.57
C ILE A 133 2.84 -4.83 4.54
N GLU A 134 3.09 -5.81 3.66
CA GLU A 134 2.12 -6.22 2.64
C GLU A 134 0.84 -6.78 3.26
N ALA A 135 0.95 -7.58 4.33
CA ALA A 135 -0.18 -8.11 5.06
C ALA A 135 -1.03 -6.99 5.69
N GLU A 136 -0.38 -5.98 6.24
CA GLU A 136 -1.04 -4.82 6.84
C GLU A 136 -1.72 -3.91 5.81
N LEU A 137 -1.07 -3.63 4.69
CA LEU A 137 -1.69 -2.90 3.57
C LEU A 137 -2.92 -3.65 3.04
N LEU A 138 -2.80 -4.98 2.90
CA LEU A 138 -3.92 -5.83 2.48
C LEU A 138 -5.07 -5.82 3.50
N ARG A 139 -4.76 -5.81 4.80
CA ARG A 139 -5.75 -5.71 5.88
C ARG A 139 -6.53 -4.40 5.81
N ILE A 140 -5.84 -3.27 5.61
CA ILE A 140 -6.46 -1.95 5.46
C ILE A 140 -7.35 -1.90 4.22
N ASN A 141 -6.88 -2.41 3.08
CA ASN A 141 -7.68 -2.50 1.86
C ASN A 141 -9.00 -3.27 2.08
N ARG A 142 -8.94 -4.36 2.85
CA ARG A 142 -10.12 -5.18 3.18
C ARG A 142 -11.07 -4.48 4.13
N LEU A 143 -10.56 -3.70 5.07
CA LEU A 143 -11.38 -2.84 5.92
C LEU A 143 -12.15 -1.81 5.08
N ILE A 144 -11.48 -1.14 4.14
CA ILE A 144 -12.13 -0.20 3.20
C ILE A 144 -13.26 -0.92 2.43
N PHE A 145 -12.99 -2.12 1.91
CA PHE A 145 -14.00 -2.92 1.20
C PHE A 145 -15.21 -3.23 2.08
N ILE A 146 -15.01 -3.74 3.30
CA ILE A 146 -16.10 -4.09 4.21
C ILE A 146 -16.96 -2.87 4.53
N GLU A 147 -16.35 -1.75 4.89
CA GLU A 147 -17.10 -0.54 5.25
C GLU A 147 -17.86 0.03 4.05
N THR A 148 -17.26 -0.04 2.85
CA THR A 148 -17.95 0.35 1.60
C THR A 148 -19.18 -0.52 1.37
N LEU A 149 -19.04 -1.85 1.49
CA LEU A 149 -20.14 -2.79 1.32
C LEU A 149 -21.25 -2.55 2.34
N LEU A 150 -20.90 -2.38 3.62
CA LEU A 150 -21.86 -2.10 4.69
C LEU A 150 -22.58 -0.77 4.47
N HIS A 151 -21.88 0.26 4.00
CA HIS A 151 -22.48 1.54 3.69
C HIS A 151 -23.49 1.41 2.53
N SER A 152 -23.12 0.73 1.44
CA SER A 152 -24.03 0.45 0.32
C SER A 152 -25.27 -0.33 0.79
N LEU A 153 -25.06 -1.37 1.60
CA LEU A 153 -26.16 -2.16 2.16
C LEU A 153 -27.06 -1.33 3.10
N LYS A 154 -26.52 -0.41 3.91
CA LYS A 154 -27.33 0.48 4.76
C LYS A 154 -28.19 1.44 3.94
N GLN A 155 -27.66 1.97 2.84
CA GLN A 155 -28.44 2.82 1.94
C GLN A 155 -29.62 2.04 1.33
N GLN A 156 -29.40 0.76 1.04
CA GLN A 156 -30.40 -0.14 0.44
C GLN A 156 -31.36 -0.76 1.47
N ALA A 157 -30.90 -1.05 2.68
CA ALA A 157 -31.68 -1.71 3.74
C ALA A 157 -32.82 -0.84 4.29
N SER A 158 -32.96 0.38 3.80
CA SER A 158 -34.21 1.13 3.88
C SER A 158 -35.40 0.37 3.22
N THR A 159 -35.15 -0.67 2.42
CA THR A 159 -36.20 -1.50 1.77
C THR A 159 -36.15 -3.02 2.07
N GLN A 160 -35.08 -3.61 2.60
CA GLN A 160 -35.04 -5.06 2.94
C GLN A 160 -34.02 -5.42 4.04
N LYS A 161 -34.41 -6.26 5.00
CA LYS A 161 -33.48 -6.81 6.02
C LYS A 161 -32.57 -7.87 5.39
N LEU A 162 -31.27 -7.78 5.66
CA LEU A 162 -30.29 -8.84 5.37
C LEU A 162 -30.74 -10.16 6.02
N ASN A 163 -30.55 -11.26 5.30
CA ASN A 163 -30.77 -12.57 5.89
C ASN A 163 -29.66 -12.89 6.92
N PRO A 164 -29.91 -13.81 7.86
CA PRO A 164 -28.94 -14.13 8.92
C PRO A 164 -27.59 -14.66 8.42
N ALA A 165 -27.58 -15.42 7.32
CA ALA A 165 -26.35 -16.02 6.78
C ALA A 165 -25.41 -14.96 6.17
N ASP A 166 -25.98 -13.97 5.47
CA ASP A 166 -25.25 -12.85 4.91
C ASP A 166 -24.67 -11.96 6.02
N GLN A 167 -25.44 -11.74 7.10
CA GLN A 167 -24.99 -11.02 8.28
C GLN A 167 -23.82 -11.75 8.97
N GLU A 168 -23.92 -13.06 9.16
CA GLU A 168 -22.85 -13.89 9.74
C GLU A 168 -21.57 -13.85 8.88
N GLY A 169 -21.72 -13.90 7.55
CA GLY A 169 -20.60 -13.77 6.61
C GLY A 169 -19.88 -12.41 6.72
N LEU A 170 -20.64 -11.31 6.83
CA LEU A 170 -20.09 -9.97 7.02
C LEU A 170 -19.36 -9.83 8.35
N ASP A 171 -19.94 -10.35 9.43
CA ASP A 171 -19.32 -10.29 10.75
C ASP A 171 -18.07 -11.18 10.84
N SER A 172 -18.06 -12.30 10.12
CA SER A 172 -16.87 -13.13 9.93
C SER A 172 -15.76 -12.39 9.18
N MET A 173 -16.09 -11.66 8.10
CA MET A 173 -15.12 -10.83 7.39
C MET A 173 -14.52 -9.76 8.31
N LYS A 174 -15.36 -9.05 9.09
CA LYS A 174 -14.89 -8.05 10.07
C LYS A 174 -13.96 -8.67 11.10
N TYR A 175 -14.33 -9.83 11.63
CA TYR A 175 -13.52 -10.54 12.62
C TYR A 175 -12.12 -10.85 12.07
N LEU A 176 -12.03 -11.37 10.85
CA LEU A 176 -10.74 -11.73 10.22
C LEU A 176 -9.78 -10.53 10.11
N VAL A 177 -10.29 -9.33 9.84
CA VAL A 177 -9.46 -8.13 9.67
C VAL A 177 -9.26 -7.33 10.95
N LYS A 178 -10.11 -7.51 11.97
CA LYS A 178 -10.01 -6.79 13.27
C LYS A 178 -9.39 -7.62 14.40
N LYS A 179 -9.23 -8.93 14.22
CA LYS A 179 -8.61 -9.78 15.24
C LYS A 179 -7.19 -9.30 15.57
N ALA A 180 -6.76 -9.53 16.81
CA ALA A 180 -5.41 -9.24 17.24
C ALA A 180 -4.39 -10.16 16.55
N GLY A 181 -3.21 -9.62 16.24
CA GLY A 181 -2.12 -10.33 15.57
C GLY A 181 -2.06 -10.11 14.05
N PRO A 182 -1.12 -10.79 13.37
CA PRO A 182 -0.86 -10.59 11.95
C PRO A 182 -2.00 -11.13 11.08
N PHE A 183 -2.22 -10.48 9.93
CA PHE A 183 -3.16 -10.94 8.91
C PHE A 183 -2.53 -12.04 8.05
N THR A 184 -2.88 -13.29 8.30
CA THR A 184 -2.19 -14.44 7.70
C THR A 184 -2.70 -14.80 6.32
N LEU A 185 -1.96 -15.65 5.59
CA LEU A 185 -2.41 -16.24 4.32
C LEU A 185 -3.74 -17.01 4.47
N LEU A 186 -3.95 -17.69 5.60
CA LEU A 186 -5.19 -18.40 5.87
C LEU A 186 -6.36 -17.41 6.02
N ASP A 187 -6.14 -16.29 6.71
CA ASP A 187 -7.15 -15.24 6.82
C ASP A 187 -7.47 -14.63 5.47
N LYS A 188 -6.42 -14.44 4.64
CA LYS A 188 -6.57 -13.99 3.26
C LYS A 188 -7.53 -14.90 2.50
N GLN A 189 -7.25 -16.19 2.46
CA GLN A 189 -8.05 -17.20 1.75
C GLN A 189 -9.48 -17.29 2.27
N LYS A 190 -9.66 -17.27 3.60
CA LYS A 190 -11.00 -17.32 4.22
C LYS A 190 -11.83 -16.12 3.84
N PHE A 191 -11.25 -14.93 3.92
CA PHE A 191 -11.92 -13.70 3.53
C PHE A 191 -12.26 -13.70 2.04
N ASP A 192 -11.35 -14.13 1.16
CA ASP A 192 -11.62 -14.19 -0.29
C ASP A 192 -12.75 -15.18 -0.61
N SER A 193 -12.86 -16.28 0.14
CA SER A 193 -13.99 -17.20 0.07
C SER A 193 -15.30 -16.54 0.52
N LEU A 194 -15.28 -15.75 1.59
CA LEU A 194 -16.44 -15.01 2.08
C LEU A 194 -16.89 -13.94 1.07
N VAL A 195 -15.95 -13.21 0.46
CA VAL A 195 -16.25 -12.23 -0.60
C VAL A 195 -17.00 -12.91 -1.75
N LYS A 196 -16.53 -14.08 -2.21
CA LYS A 196 -17.23 -14.85 -3.26
C LYS A 196 -18.62 -15.30 -2.85
N LYS A 197 -18.78 -15.78 -1.61
CA LYS A 197 -20.09 -16.20 -1.08
C LYS A 197 -21.09 -15.04 -0.97
N LEU A 198 -20.59 -13.82 -0.75
CA LEU A 198 -21.39 -12.61 -0.61
C LEU A 198 -21.37 -11.72 -1.85
N GLU A 199 -20.92 -12.24 -3.00
CA GLU A 199 -20.82 -11.47 -4.23
C GLU A 199 -22.18 -10.96 -4.72
N HIS A 200 -23.26 -11.70 -4.43
CA HIS A 200 -24.63 -11.28 -4.72
C HIS A 200 -25.01 -9.97 -4.03
N LEU A 201 -24.41 -9.65 -2.88
CA LEU A 201 -24.64 -8.39 -2.17
C LEU A 201 -24.01 -7.19 -2.88
N ASN A 202 -22.95 -7.43 -3.68
CA ASN A 202 -22.24 -6.39 -4.41
C ASN A 202 -22.96 -6.02 -5.73
N ASN A 203 -23.77 -6.94 -6.27
CA ASN A 203 -24.54 -6.78 -7.51
C ASN A 203 -25.92 -6.13 -7.32
N LEU A 204 -26.26 -5.73 -6.09
CA LEU A 204 -27.43 -4.90 -5.81
C LEU A 204 -27.12 -3.47 -6.26
N SER A 205 -26.89 -3.25 -7.56
CA SER A 205 -26.76 -1.91 -8.11
C SER A 205 -28.06 -1.15 -7.87
N GLY A 206 -27.96 0.11 -7.44
CA GLY A 206 -29.07 1.00 -7.08
C GLY A 206 -30.03 1.37 -8.22
N LEU A 207 -30.11 0.55 -9.28
CA LEU A 207 -31.12 0.64 -10.34
C LEU A 207 -32.22 -0.42 -10.20
N GLY A 208 -32.08 -1.40 -9.30
CA GLY A 208 -33.09 -2.48 -9.16
C GLY A 208 -33.21 -3.36 -10.40
N ILE A 209 -32.16 -3.42 -11.23
CA ILE A 209 -32.13 -4.21 -12.46
C ILE A 209 -31.36 -5.50 -12.16
N THR A 210 -32.07 -6.62 -12.25
CA THR A 210 -31.51 -7.97 -12.15
C THR A 210 -30.58 -8.26 -13.32
N GLU A 211 -29.65 -9.22 -13.17
CA GLU A 211 -28.76 -9.63 -14.26
C GLU A 211 -29.54 -10.11 -15.51
N ARG A 212 -30.76 -10.64 -15.32
CA ARG A 212 -31.69 -10.96 -16.41
C ARG A 212 -32.09 -9.72 -17.21
N GLU A 213 -32.48 -8.65 -16.51
CA GLU A 213 -32.89 -7.40 -17.14
C GLU A 213 -31.69 -6.68 -17.79
N ARG A 214 -30.50 -6.80 -17.20
CA ARG A 214 -29.25 -6.30 -17.82
C ARG A 214 -28.94 -6.99 -19.14
N VAL A 215 -29.06 -8.32 -19.21
CA VAL A 215 -28.86 -9.08 -20.46
C VAL A 215 -29.92 -8.72 -21.50
N SER A 216 -31.17 -8.45 -21.10
CA SER A 216 -32.23 -7.99 -22.00
C SER A 216 -32.00 -6.58 -22.56
N ILE A 217 -31.41 -5.66 -21.79
CA ILE A 217 -31.09 -4.30 -22.26
C ILE A 217 -29.93 -4.31 -23.27
N VAL A 218 -28.96 -5.21 -23.11
CA VAL A 218 -27.82 -5.34 -24.04
C VAL A 218 -28.20 -6.08 -25.32
N ALA A 219 -29.28 -6.86 -25.31
CA ALA A 219 -29.78 -7.62 -26.45
C ALA A 219 -30.90 -6.92 -27.26
N ALA A 220 -31.28 -5.68 -26.89
CA ALA A 220 -32.22 -4.83 -27.61
C ALA A 220 -31.46 -3.75 -28.42
#